data_AF-A0A2V6IDF8-F1
#
_entry.id   AF-A0A2V6IDF8-F1
#
_cell.length_a   1.000
_cell.length_b   1.000
_cell.length_c   1.000
_cell.angle_alpha   90.00
_cell.angle_beta   90.00
_cell.angle_gamma   90.00
#
_symmetry.space_group_name_H-M   'P 1'
#
loop_
_entity.id
_entity.type
_entity.pdbx_description
1 polymer ?
#
loop_
_entity_poly.entity_id
_entity_poly.type
_entity_poly.pdbx_seq_one_letter_code
_entity_poly.pdbx_strand_id
1 'polypeptide(L)'
;MRILVVLLTIATATLAIASESMRVNGVRVYGRMHDVSVGDIRAAIADFVSTSSDKRKPAALEVLSSIEMRAYEKTHDWGWVAIRRFPRGDPDHRNEFAWITWKRAIDDAPDFLRFIKSANEVYVFPVATPLKPHRDDKHLRLLDADARRKVTRLLGDGETWWHGLYTLVVIDDGKPGIGLLFRRGRNEAVLFFSHFTDEEGTFNGEHISGLLDDERGRHQMEEWEQRYAQPELTPKSGLTSR
;
A
#
# COMPACT_ATOMS: atom_id res chain seq x y z
N MET A 1 -42.98 9.06 -46.73
CA MET A 1 -41.58 8.62 -46.51
C MET A 1 -40.78 9.79 -45.96
N ARG A 2 -40.49 9.79 -44.65
CA ARG A 2 -39.42 10.58 -44.00
C ARG A 2 -39.36 10.13 -42.53
N ILE A 3 -38.39 9.25 -42.27
CA ILE A 3 -37.96 8.81 -40.96
C ILE A 3 -37.20 9.99 -40.33
N LEU A 4 -37.59 10.44 -39.14
CA LEU A 4 -36.77 11.32 -38.32
C LEU A 4 -36.31 10.51 -37.10
N VAL A 5 -35.07 10.05 -37.18
CA VAL A 5 -34.34 9.43 -36.07
C VAL A 5 -33.99 10.54 -35.07
N VAL A 6 -34.56 10.48 -33.87
CA VAL A 6 -34.10 11.28 -32.72
C VAL A 6 -33.01 10.44 -32.04
N LEU A 7 -31.76 10.67 -32.45
CA LEU A 7 -30.56 10.17 -31.80
C LEU A 7 -29.77 11.35 -31.23
N LEU A 8 -29.21 11.12 -30.04
CA LEU A 8 -28.25 11.96 -29.32
C LEU A 8 -28.77 13.28 -28.74
N THR A 9 -29.08 13.26 -27.45
CA THR A 9 -28.39 14.10 -26.45
C THR A 9 -28.72 13.58 -25.05
N ILE A 10 -28.26 12.37 -24.72
CA ILE A 10 -27.79 12.13 -23.36
C ILE A 10 -26.29 12.34 -23.45
N ALA A 11 -25.91 13.62 -23.62
CA ALA A 11 -24.58 14.02 -23.25
C ALA A 11 -24.49 13.72 -21.76
N THR A 12 -23.84 12.60 -21.46
CA THR A 12 -23.36 12.24 -20.15
C THR A 12 -22.64 13.45 -19.59
N ALA A 13 -23.36 14.22 -18.77
CA ALA A 13 -22.79 15.09 -17.76
C ALA A 13 -22.15 14.21 -16.68
N THR A 14 -21.30 13.25 -17.07
CA THR A 14 -20.12 12.95 -16.29
C THR A 14 -19.33 14.23 -16.33
N LEU A 15 -19.44 15.01 -15.25
CA LEU A 15 -18.53 16.08 -14.95
C LEU A 15 -17.12 15.55 -15.19
N ALA A 16 -16.57 15.88 -16.35
CA ALA A 16 -15.16 16.07 -16.49
C ALA A 16 -14.85 17.30 -15.63
N ILE A 17 -14.77 17.10 -14.31
CA ILE A 17 -13.77 17.82 -13.55
C ILE A 17 -12.46 17.28 -14.13
N ALA A 18 -12.04 17.83 -15.26
CA ALA A 18 -10.64 17.89 -15.58
C ALA A 18 -10.05 18.67 -14.41
N SER A 19 -9.71 17.96 -13.32
CA SER A 19 -9.06 18.57 -12.18
C SER A 19 -7.85 19.24 -12.78
N GLU A 20 -7.82 20.57 -12.73
CA GLU A 20 -6.63 21.31 -13.12
C GLU A 20 -5.44 20.61 -12.46
N SER A 21 -4.43 20.32 -13.27
CA SER A 21 -3.22 19.69 -12.76
C SER A 21 -2.05 20.58 -13.08
N MET A 22 -1.19 20.81 -12.11
CA MET A 22 0.03 21.57 -12.28
C MET A 22 1.25 20.67 -12.16
N ARG A 23 2.42 21.20 -12.54
CA ARG A 23 3.70 20.55 -12.26
C ARG A 23 4.47 21.36 -11.24
N VAL A 24 4.84 20.72 -10.14
CA VAL A 24 5.75 21.30 -9.13
C VAL A 24 6.95 20.38 -9.00
N ASN A 25 8.16 20.92 -9.20
CA ASN A 25 9.41 20.15 -9.20
C ASN A 25 9.39 18.90 -10.11
N GLY A 26 8.62 18.94 -11.20
CA GLY A 26 8.44 17.83 -12.14
C GLY A 26 7.41 16.78 -11.72
N VAL A 27 6.79 16.90 -10.54
CA VAL A 27 5.71 16.03 -10.05
C VAL A 27 4.36 16.58 -10.53
N ARG A 28 3.50 15.71 -11.04
CA ARG A 28 2.11 16.06 -11.38
C ARG A 28 1.32 16.22 -10.09
N VAL A 29 0.63 17.35 -9.93
CA VAL A 29 -0.19 17.67 -8.76
C VAL A 29 -1.62 17.95 -9.22
N TYR A 30 -2.62 17.41 -8.54
CA TYR A 30 -4.03 17.56 -8.89
C TYR A 30 -4.93 17.49 -7.64
N GLY A 31 -6.25 17.61 -7.80
CA GLY A 31 -7.22 17.59 -6.71
C GLY A 31 -7.58 19.00 -6.22
N ARG A 32 -7.73 19.18 -4.89
CA ARG A 32 -8.10 20.44 -4.25
C ARG A 32 -6.91 21.39 -4.08
N MET A 33 -6.25 21.73 -5.18
CA MET A 33 -5.01 22.53 -5.15
C MET A 33 -5.16 23.94 -4.56
N HIS A 34 -6.38 24.46 -4.45
CA HIS A 34 -6.64 25.76 -3.81
C HIS A 34 -6.55 25.72 -2.28
N ASP A 35 -6.56 24.54 -1.68
CA ASP A 35 -6.49 24.37 -0.22
C ASP A 35 -5.05 24.50 0.33
N VAL A 36 -4.04 24.54 -0.55
CA VAL A 36 -2.62 24.50 -0.19
C VAL A 36 -1.80 25.45 -1.07
N SER A 37 -0.66 25.92 -0.56
CA SER A 37 0.26 26.74 -1.34
C SER A 37 1.22 25.89 -2.19
N VAL A 38 1.87 26.50 -3.19
CA VAL A 38 2.98 25.85 -3.91
C VAL A 38 4.15 25.53 -2.97
N GLY A 39 4.33 26.32 -1.91
CA GLY A 39 5.30 26.05 -0.84
C GLY A 39 5.00 24.74 -0.11
N ASP A 40 3.74 24.52 0.26
CA ASP A 40 3.26 23.28 0.88
C ASP A 40 3.53 22.06 0.01
N ILE A 41 3.21 22.17 -1.29
CA ILE A 41 3.47 21.09 -2.26
C ILE A 41 4.97 20.78 -2.34
N ARG A 42 5.85 21.81 -2.40
CA ARG A 42 7.31 21.58 -2.42
C ARG A 42 7.80 20.91 -1.13
N ALA A 43 7.27 21.32 0.02
CA ALA A 43 7.60 20.72 1.32
C ALA A 43 7.16 19.25 1.38
N ALA A 44 5.95 18.93 0.93
CA ALA A 44 5.46 17.56 0.84
C ALA A 44 6.33 16.68 -0.07
N ILE A 45 6.73 17.18 -1.26
CA ILE A 45 7.66 16.45 -2.15
C ILE A 45 9.01 16.22 -1.46
N ALA A 46 9.53 17.23 -0.76
CA ALA A 46 10.83 17.14 -0.10
C ALA A 46 10.81 16.11 1.04
N ASP A 47 9.74 16.10 1.84
CA ASP A 47 9.57 15.14 2.93
C ASP A 47 9.47 13.70 2.41
N PHE A 48 8.64 13.46 1.39
CA PHE A 48 8.55 12.15 0.72
C PHE A 48 9.90 11.67 0.20
N VAL A 49 10.65 12.55 -0.48
CA VAL A 49 12.00 12.22 -0.98
C VAL A 49 12.93 11.89 0.18
N SER A 50 12.84 12.61 1.29
CA SER A 50 13.72 12.40 2.45
C SER A 50 13.48 11.08 3.16
N THR A 51 12.24 10.58 3.16
CA THR A 51 11.81 9.33 3.81
C THR A 51 11.89 8.12 2.88
N SER A 52 11.87 8.32 1.56
CA SER A 52 12.13 7.26 0.57
C SER A 52 13.57 6.73 0.68
N SER A 53 13.74 5.40 0.63
CA SER A 53 15.04 4.72 0.60
C SER A 53 15.87 5.12 -0.62
N ASP A 54 15.23 5.19 -1.79
CA ASP A 54 15.89 5.51 -3.07
C ASP A 54 15.91 7.02 -3.39
N LYS A 55 15.47 7.89 -2.47
CA LYS A 55 15.36 9.35 -2.65
C LYS A 55 14.62 9.76 -3.92
N ARG A 56 13.62 8.98 -4.31
CA ARG A 56 12.83 9.23 -5.53
C ARG A 56 11.68 10.18 -5.23
N LYS A 57 11.32 10.97 -6.25
CA LYS A 57 10.09 11.78 -6.24
C LYS A 57 8.86 10.88 -6.44
N PRO A 58 7.71 11.26 -5.87
CA PRO A 58 6.46 10.55 -6.13
C PRO A 58 6.05 10.68 -7.60
N ALA A 59 5.27 9.74 -8.11
CA ALA A 59 4.72 9.78 -9.46
C ALA A 59 3.74 10.95 -9.63
N ALA A 60 2.91 11.18 -8.61
CA ALA A 60 1.96 12.27 -8.53
C ALA A 60 1.61 12.61 -7.08
N LEU A 61 1.05 13.79 -6.88
CA LEU A 61 0.41 14.21 -5.63
C LEU A 61 -1.07 14.53 -5.89
N GLU A 62 -1.96 13.99 -5.07
CA GLU A 62 -3.37 14.41 -5.00
C GLU A 62 -3.58 15.22 -3.73
N VAL A 63 -4.06 16.45 -3.87
CA VAL A 63 -4.45 17.29 -2.73
C VAL A 63 -5.87 16.94 -2.32
N LEU A 64 -6.05 16.40 -1.11
CA LEU A 64 -7.35 16.03 -0.56
C LEU A 64 -7.97 17.15 0.28
N SER A 65 -7.14 17.90 0.99
CA SER A 65 -7.55 19.02 1.84
C SER A 65 -6.35 19.93 2.16
N SER A 66 -6.58 20.95 2.98
CA SER A 66 -5.54 21.84 3.51
C SER A 66 -4.54 21.17 4.47
N ILE A 67 -4.82 19.93 4.89
CA ILE A 67 -4.01 19.18 5.85
C ILE A 67 -3.55 17.81 5.36
N GLU A 68 -3.99 17.36 4.18
CA GLU A 68 -3.66 16.02 3.68
C GLU A 68 -3.51 15.98 2.16
N MET A 69 -2.44 15.31 1.73
CA MET A 69 -2.17 14.94 0.35
C MET A 69 -1.91 13.43 0.26
N ARG A 70 -2.14 12.84 -0.91
CA ARG A 70 -1.65 11.49 -1.24
C ARG A 70 -0.47 11.58 -2.18
N ALA A 71 0.62 10.91 -1.84
CA ALA A 71 1.76 10.73 -2.71
C ALA A 71 1.73 9.34 -3.32
N TYR A 72 1.60 9.28 -4.65
CA TYR A 72 1.57 8.02 -5.37
C TYR A 72 2.99 7.52 -5.64
N GLU A 73 3.23 6.28 -5.27
CA GLU A 73 4.46 5.58 -5.59
C GLU A 73 4.55 5.34 -7.11
N LYS A 74 5.79 5.28 -7.63
CA LYS A 74 6.00 5.02 -9.06
C LYS A 74 5.59 3.61 -9.47
N THR A 75 5.75 2.67 -8.55
CA THR A 75 5.36 1.29 -8.75
C THR A 75 3.95 1.13 -8.21
N HIS A 76 3.02 0.71 -9.07
CA HIS A 76 1.61 0.56 -8.71
C HIS A 76 1.38 -0.32 -7.48
N ASP A 77 2.18 -1.38 -7.31
CA ASP A 77 2.09 -2.33 -6.20
C ASP A 77 2.29 -1.68 -4.82
N TRP A 78 2.96 -0.53 -4.78
CA TRP A 78 3.25 0.22 -3.56
C TRP A 78 2.21 1.30 -3.27
N GLY A 79 1.28 1.52 -4.21
CA GLY A 79 0.10 2.36 -3.97
C GLY A 79 0.45 3.83 -3.71
N TRP A 80 -0.08 4.37 -2.62
CA TRP A 80 0.12 5.74 -2.17
C TRP A 80 0.32 5.83 -0.67
N VAL A 81 1.08 6.82 -0.21
CA VAL A 81 1.23 7.19 1.20
C VAL A 81 0.54 8.51 1.48
N ALA A 82 0.01 8.68 2.69
CA ALA A 82 -0.50 9.97 3.12
C ALA A 82 0.67 10.92 3.44
N ILE A 83 0.54 12.19 3.09
CA ILE A 83 1.40 13.26 3.59
C ILE A 83 0.49 14.24 4.32
N ARG A 84 0.72 14.40 5.62
CA ARG A 84 -0.15 15.16 6.52
C ARG A 84 0.55 16.38 7.08
N ARG A 85 -0.22 17.44 7.27
CA ARG A 85 0.24 18.68 7.87
C ARG A 85 0.14 18.59 9.39
N PHE A 86 1.28 18.73 10.08
CA PHE A 86 1.36 18.74 11.53
C PHE A 86 2.01 20.02 12.04
N PRO A 87 1.61 20.54 13.21
CA PRO A 87 2.37 21.59 13.88
C PRO A 87 3.77 21.07 14.23
N ARG A 88 4.81 21.89 14.02
CA ARG A 88 6.15 21.55 14.50
C ARG A 88 6.17 21.55 16.03
N GLY A 89 6.71 20.49 16.60
CA GLY A 89 6.81 20.31 18.06
C GLY A 89 7.92 21.13 18.72
N ASP A 90 8.82 21.74 17.94
CA ASP A 90 9.96 22.47 18.48
C ASP A 90 9.55 23.81 19.12
N PRO A 91 10.08 24.16 20.32
CA PRO A 91 9.72 25.38 21.04
C PRO A 91 9.88 26.68 20.24
N ASP A 92 10.86 26.68 19.33
CA ASP A 92 11.24 27.83 18.48
C ASP A 92 10.34 27.98 17.24
N HIS A 93 9.57 26.94 16.88
CA HIS A 93 8.79 26.88 15.65
C HIS A 93 7.31 26.53 15.92
N ARG A 94 6.78 26.89 17.10
CA ARG A 94 5.43 26.52 17.57
C ARG A 94 4.26 26.95 16.68
N ASN A 95 4.48 27.90 15.76
CA ASN A 95 3.49 28.36 14.79
C ASN A 95 3.74 27.85 13.37
N GLU A 96 4.80 27.05 13.17
CA GLU A 96 5.12 26.47 11.88
C GLU A 96 4.50 25.08 11.73
N PHE A 97 4.27 24.71 10.48
CA PHE A 97 3.76 23.39 10.13
C PHE A 97 4.81 22.65 9.31
N ALA A 98 4.85 21.33 9.48
CA ALA A 98 5.58 20.42 8.62
C ALA A 98 4.60 19.52 7.87
N TRP A 99 4.96 19.17 6.64
CA TRP A 99 4.32 18.09 5.90
C TRP A 99 5.11 16.82 6.15
N ILE A 100 4.45 15.80 6.70
CA ILE A 100 5.09 14.56 7.15
C ILE A 100 4.44 13.40 6.41
N THR A 101 5.28 12.59 5.77
CA THR A 101 4.92 11.34 5.13
C THR A 101 4.57 10.34 6.21
N TRP A 102 3.35 9.83 6.13
CA TRP A 102 2.76 8.92 7.10
C TRP A 102 2.52 7.57 6.43
N LYS A 103 3.35 6.59 6.75
CA LYS A 103 3.07 5.19 6.44
C LYS A 103 2.06 4.67 7.46
N ARG A 104 1.02 4.00 6.99
CA ARG A 104 -0.02 3.47 7.86
C ARG A 104 0.47 2.18 8.51
N ALA A 105 0.49 2.14 9.83
CA ALA A 105 0.86 0.95 10.59
C ALA A 105 -0.32 -0.04 10.68
N ILE A 106 -0.05 -1.35 10.55
CA ILE A 106 -1.10 -2.39 10.59
C ILE A 106 -1.73 -2.51 11.99
N ASP A 107 -0.92 -2.36 13.04
CA ASP A 107 -1.35 -2.43 14.45
C ASP A 107 -2.35 -1.31 14.81
N ASP A 108 -2.26 -0.15 14.16
CA ASP A 108 -3.20 0.98 14.29
C ASP A 108 -4.25 1.05 13.15
N ALA A 109 -4.55 -0.08 12.49
CA ALA A 109 -5.48 -0.13 11.36
C ALA A 109 -6.68 -1.09 11.61
N PRO A 110 -7.64 -0.74 12.49
CA PRO A 110 -8.73 -1.64 12.87
C PRO A 110 -9.70 -1.99 11.74
N ASP A 111 -9.90 -1.11 10.77
CA ASP A 111 -10.64 -1.36 9.53
C ASP A 111 -9.91 -2.31 8.57
N PHE A 112 -8.58 -2.25 8.48
CA PHE A 112 -7.79 -3.25 7.77
C PHE A 112 -7.93 -4.62 8.41
N LEU A 113 -7.74 -4.73 9.73
CA LEU A 113 -7.88 -6.00 10.46
C LEU A 113 -9.29 -6.60 10.31
N ARG A 114 -10.33 -5.77 10.39
CA ARG A 114 -11.72 -6.20 10.11
C ARG A 114 -11.90 -6.64 8.66
N PHE A 115 -11.28 -5.93 7.71
CA PHE A 115 -11.33 -6.28 6.30
C PHE A 115 -10.74 -7.67 6.06
N ILE A 116 -9.52 -7.93 6.56
CA ILE A 116 -8.83 -9.23 6.46
C ILE A 116 -9.72 -10.37 6.98
N LYS A 117 -10.33 -10.22 8.17
CA LYS A 117 -11.26 -11.24 8.72
C LYS A 117 -12.47 -11.51 7.85
N SER A 118 -12.88 -10.54 7.03
CA SER A 118 -14.10 -10.59 6.24
C SER A 118 -13.89 -10.89 4.75
N ALA A 119 -12.64 -11.04 4.31
CA ALA A 119 -12.31 -11.34 2.93
C ALA A 119 -12.92 -12.68 2.50
N ASN A 120 -13.67 -12.69 1.40
CA ASN A 120 -14.28 -13.90 0.87
C ASN A 120 -13.32 -14.66 -0.07
N GLU A 121 -12.37 -13.95 -0.67
CA GLU A 121 -11.35 -14.51 -1.54
C GLU A 121 -9.97 -14.13 -0.99
N VAL A 122 -9.09 -15.13 -0.86
CA VAL A 122 -7.70 -14.91 -0.50
C VAL A 122 -6.84 -15.73 -1.46
N TYR A 123 -5.90 -15.06 -2.10
CA TYR A 123 -4.97 -15.65 -3.04
C TYR A 123 -3.57 -15.60 -2.46
N VAL A 124 -2.75 -16.59 -2.81
CA VAL A 124 -1.32 -16.62 -2.54
C VAL A 124 -0.56 -16.58 -3.87
N PHE A 125 0.59 -15.92 -3.88
CA PHE A 125 1.46 -15.81 -5.05
C PHE A 125 2.94 -15.79 -4.64
N PRO A 126 3.87 -16.18 -5.53
CA PRO A 126 5.30 -16.17 -5.23
C PRO A 126 5.87 -14.74 -5.22
N VAL A 127 6.78 -14.46 -4.29
CA VAL A 127 7.59 -13.24 -4.27
C VAL A 127 9.05 -13.63 -4.52
N ALA A 128 9.48 -13.52 -5.78
CA ALA A 128 10.82 -13.93 -6.20
C ALA A 128 11.93 -12.93 -5.82
N THR A 129 11.57 -11.67 -5.54
CA THR A 129 12.54 -10.61 -5.19
C THR A 129 12.10 -9.95 -3.88
N PRO A 130 12.51 -10.49 -2.72
CA PRO A 130 12.07 -10.04 -1.40
C PRO A 130 12.34 -8.55 -1.10
N LEU A 131 13.42 -7.99 -1.64
CA LEU A 131 13.77 -6.57 -1.47
C LEU A 131 12.97 -5.61 -2.35
N LYS A 132 12.28 -6.14 -3.36
CA LYS A 132 11.43 -5.39 -4.29
C LYS A 132 10.20 -6.24 -4.61
N PRO A 133 9.34 -6.49 -3.61
CA PRO A 133 8.18 -7.31 -3.82
C PRO A 133 7.25 -6.69 -4.86
N HIS A 134 6.66 -7.57 -5.68
CA HIS A 134 5.75 -7.23 -6.75
C HIS A 134 4.59 -8.22 -6.75
N ARG A 135 3.39 -7.74 -7.08
CA ARG A 135 2.22 -8.62 -7.18
C ARG A 135 2.31 -9.44 -8.46
N ASP A 136 2.31 -10.76 -8.32
CA ASP A 136 2.32 -11.67 -9.46
C ASP A 136 0.90 -12.13 -9.82
N ASP A 137 0.18 -11.26 -10.56
CA ASP A 137 -1.19 -11.52 -10.99
C ASP A 137 -1.34 -12.78 -11.87
N LYS A 138 -0.25 -13.26 -12.49
CA LYS A 138 -0.28 -14.44 -13.36
C LYS A 138 -0.27 -15.75 -12.57
N HIS A 139 0.22 -15.72 -11.34
CA HIS A 139 0.41 -16.90 -10.50
C HIS A 139 -0.42 -16.84 -9.21
N LEU A 140 -1.51 -16.08 -9.21
CA LEU A 140 -2.47 -16.07 -8.11
C LEU A 140 -3.15 -17.44 -7.99
N ARG A 141 -2.92 -18.11 -6.86
CA ARG A 141 -3.63 -19.33 -6.50
C ARG A 141 -4.66 -19.02 -5.42
N LEU A 142 -5.93 -19.29 -5.71
CA LEU A 142 -7.00 -19.16 -4.72
C LEU A 142 -6.78 -20.17 -3.60
N LEU A 143 -6.82 -19.70 -2.35
CA LEU A 143 -6.74 -20.55 -1.17
C LEU A 143 -8.05 -21.30 -0.95
N ASP A 144 -7.92 -22.55 -0.51
CA ASP A 144 -9.07 -23.31 -0.04
C ASP A 144 -9.66 -22.72 1.26
N ALA A 145 -10.84 -23.23 1.64
CA ALA A 145 -11.56 -22.72 2.79
C ALA A 145 -10.79 -22.87 4.12
N ASP A 146 -9.95 -23.90 4.27
CA ASP A 146 -9.18 -24.10 5.50
C ASP A 146 -7.98 -23.17 5.58
N ALA A 147 -7.18 -23.11 4.52
CA ALA A 147 -6.04 -22.21 4.40
C ALA A 147 -6.47 -20.75 4.59
N ARG A 148 -7.57 -20.34 3.92
CA ARG A 148 -8.16 -19.01 4.06
C ARG A 148 -8.59 -18.69 5.48
N ARG A 149 -9.33 -19.59 6.15
CA ARG A 149 -9.80 -19.35 7.53
C ARG A 149 -8.65 -19.16 8.51
N LYS A 150 -7.58 -19.95 8.36
CA LYS A 150 -6.41 -19.86 9.24
C LYS A 150 -5.66 -18.55 9.05
N VAL A 151 -5.36 -18.19 7.80
CA VAL A 151 -4.58 -16.97 7.53
C VAL A 151 -5.35 -15.69 7.84
N THR A 152 -6.67 -15.66 7.60
CA THR A 152 -7.51 -14.51 7.94
C THR A 152 -7.71 -14.36 9.45
N ARG A 153 -7.73 -15.47 10.21
CA ARG A 153 -7.77 -15.44 11.68
C ARG A 153 -6.44 -14.95 12.26
N LEU A 154 -5.33 -15.45 11.72
CA LEU A 154 -3.98 -15.04 12.10
C LEU A 154 -3.80 -13.53 11.84
N LEU A 155 -3.79 -13.13 10.58
CA LEU A 155 -3.43 -11.75 10.19
C LEU A 155 -4.49 -10.71 10.52
N GLY A 156 -5.73 -11.13 10.78
CA GLY A 156 -6.79 -10.25 11.25
C GLY A 156 -6.72 -9.97 12.75
N ASP A 157 -5.96 -10.74 13.52
CA ASP A 157 -5.84 -10.53 14.97
C ASP A 157 -4.86 -9.40 15.26
N GLY A 158 -5.25 -8.42 16.08
CA GLY A 158 -4.36 -7.33 16.44
C GLY A 158 -3.17 -7.82 17.27
N GLU A 159 -3.36 -8.88 18.06
CA GLU A 159 -2.31 -9.42 18.95
C GLU A 159 -1.21 -10.18 18.21
N THR A 160 -1.35 -10.46 16.90
CA THR A 160 -0.31 -11.12 16.10
C THR A 160 0.66 -10.11 15.48
N TRP A 161 0.31 -8.83 15.52
CA TRP A 161 1.15 -7.74 15.08
C TRP A 161 1.88 -7.17 16.28
N TRP A 162 3.14 -6.80 16.08
CA TRP A 162 3.94 -6.10 17.07
C TRP A 162 3.38 -4.70 17.32
N HIS A 163 3.31 -4.31 18.59
CA HIS A 163 2.86 -2.99 19.03
C HIS A 163 4.03 -2.20 19.58
N GLY A 164 4.41 -1.11 18.91
CA GLY A 164 5.42 -0.17 19.39
C GLY A 164 6.52 0.16 18.38
N LEU A 165 7.51 0.93 18.85
CA LEU A 165 8.64 1.35 18.03
C LEU A 165 9.65 0.20 17.89
N TYR A 166 10.15 0.01 16.68
CA TYR A 166 11.17 -0.97 16.37
C TYR A 166 12.22 -0.37 15.43
N THR A 167 13.46 -0.87 15.54
CA THR A 167 14.55 -0.57 14.61
C THR A 167 14.92 -1.86 13.91
N LEU A 168 14.87 -1.87 12.58
CA LEU A 168 15.12 -3.08 11.79
C LEU A 168 16.52 -3.06 11.18
N VAL A 169 17.16 -4.21 11.19
CA VAL A 169 18.36 -4.48 10.39
C VAL A 169 17.95 -5.44 9.30
N VAL A 170 17.89 -4.94 8.06
CA VAL A 170 17.52 -5.74 6.89
C VAL A 170 18.70 -6.59 6.47
N ILE A 171 18.54 -7.92 6.50
CA ILE A 171 19.54 -8.88 6.02
C ILE A 171 18.85 -9.76 4.97
N ASP A 172 19.18 -9.57 3.70
CA ASP A 172 18.67 -10.43 2.61
C ASP A 172 19.36 -11.80 2.66
N ASP A 173 18.60 -12.84 3.02
CA ASP A 173 19.03 -14.24 2.98
C ASP A 173 18.81 -14.92 1.62
N GLY A 174 18.23 -14.20 0.65
CA GLY A 174 17.99 -14.64 -0.71
C GLY A 174 16.84 -15.64 -0.89
N LYS A 175 16.08 -15.97 0.15
CA LYS A 175 14.95 -16.91 0.04
C LYS A 175 13.74 -16.25 -0.62
N PRO A 176 13.02 -16.98 -1.50
CA PRO A 176 11.74 -16.50 -2.01
C PRO A 176 10.74 -16.36 -0.86
N GLY A 177 9.92 -15.33 -0.93
CA GLY A 177 8.79 -15.12 -0.03
C GLY A 177 7.46 -15.42 -0.72
N ILE A 178 6.38 -15.04 -0.06
CA ILE A 178 5.03 -15.09 -0.63
C ILE A 178 4.35 -13.73 -0.55
N GLY A 179 3.33 -13.54 -1.37
CA GLY A 179 2.37 -12.48 -1.17
C GLY A 179 0.97 -13.03 -1.00
N LEU A 180 0.16 -12.31 -0.25
CA LEU A 180 -1.25 -12.61 -0.02
C LEU A 180 -2.10 -11.46 -0.54
N LEU A 181 -3.12 -11.80 -1.33
CA LEU A 181 -4.11 -10.87 -1.84
C LEU A 181 -5.48 -11.23 -1.24
N PHE A 182 -6.02 -10.35 -0.41
CA PHE A 182 -7.34 -10.44 0.19
C PHE A 182 -8.32 -9.60 -0.61
N ARG A 183 -9.48 -10.16 -0.96
CA ARG A 183 -10.53 -9.44 -1.71
C ARG A 183 -11.88 -9.55 -1.03
N ARG A 184 -12.62 -8.45 -1.14
CA ARG A 184 -14.06 -8.37 -0.85
C ARG A 184 -14.73 -7.34 -1.75
N GLY A 185 -15.34 -7.81 -2.84
CA GLY A 185 -15.94 -6.95 -3.84
C GLY A 185 -14.90 -6.10 -4.55
N ARG A 186 -15.00 -4.77 -4.45
CA ARG A 186 -14.02 -3.83 -5.04
C ARG A 186 -12.85 -3.49 -4.12
N ASN A 187 -12.92 -3.92 -2.87
CA ASN A 187 -11.88 -3.65 -1.88
C ASN A 187 -10.85 -4.79 -1.90
N GLU A 188 -9.59 -4.43 -1.84
CA GLU A 188 -8.49 -5.39 -1.77
C GLU A 188 -7.39 -4.96 -0.81
N ALA A 189 -6.72 -5.95 -0.23
CA ALA A 189 -5.47 -5.77 0.49
C ALA A 189 -4.43 -6.73 -0.05
N VAL A 190 -3.21 -6.24 -0.23
CA VAL A 190 -2.03 -7.03 -0.58
C VAL A 190 -1.04 -6.93 0.56
N LEU A 191 -0.46 -8.05 0.96
CA LEU A 191 0.67 -8.11 1.90
C LEU A 191 1.78 -8.94 1.26
N PHE A 192 3.02 -8.51 1.43
CA PHE A 192 4.22 -9.22 1.00
C PHE A 192 4.97 -9.73 2.22
N PHE A 193 5.20 -11.03 2.26
CA PHE A 193 5.95 -11.73 3.29
C PHE A 193 7.30 -12.11 2.72
N SER A 194 8.29 -11.28 3.02
CA SER A 194 9.63 -11.33 2.44
C SER A 194 10.68 -11.91 3.40
N HIS A 195 10.28 -12.38 4.58
CA HIS A 195 11.15 -12.87 5.67
C HIS A 195 12.10 -11.82 6.27
N PHE A 196 12.06 -10.56 5.83
CA PHE A 196 13.04 -9.54 6.20
C PHE A 196 12.40 -8.29 6.78
N THR A 197 11.90 -8.42 8.01
CA THR A 197 11.74 -7.33 8.98
C THR A 197 10.44 -6.51 8.97
N ASP A 198 9.71 -6.35 7.86
CA ASP A 198 8.37 -5.74 7.87
C ASP A 198 7.48 -6.28 6.74
N GLU A 199 6.24 -6.59 7.08
CA GLU A 199 5.24 -7.00 6.11
C GLU A 199 4.63 -5.74 5.50
N GLU A 200 5.14 -5.39 4.32
CA GLU A 200 4.66 -4.25 3.54
C GLU A 200 3.55 -4.67 2.59
N GLY A 201 2.73 -3.71 2.21
CA GLY A 201 1.59 -3.99 1.36
C GLY A 201 0.76 -2.77 1.03
N THR A 202 -0.45 -3.02 0.55
CA THR A 202 -1.45 -1.98 0.32
C THR A 202 -2.83 -2.40 0.80
N PHE A 203 -3.62 -1.44 1.25
CA PHE A 203 -5.05 -1.60 1.51
C PHE A 203 -5.83 -0.56 0.71
N ASN A 204 -6.60 -1.01 -0.29
CA ASN A 204 -7.26 -0.14 -1.28
C ASN A 204 -6.30 0.89 -1.90
N GLY A 205 -5.06 0.47 -2.14
CA GLY A 205 -3.98 1.29 -2.68
C GLY A 205 -3.27 2.17 -1.66
N GLU A 206 -3.71 2.28 -0.40
CA GLU A 206 -2.92 2.94 0.65
C GLU A 206 -1.80 2.01 1.10
N HIS A 207 -0.56 2.49 1.10
CA HIS A 207 0.57 1.72 1.62
C HIS A 207 0.41 1.46 3.12
N ILE A 208 0.57 0.20 3.49
CA ILE A 208 0.44 -0.28 4.87
C ILE A 208 1.65 -1.15 5.20
N SER A 209 2.11 -1.09 6.44
CA SER A 209 3.28 -1.83 6.91
C SER A 209 3.08 -2.27 8.35
N GLY A 210 3.58 -3.44 8.71
CA GLY A 210 3.59 -3.87 10.11
C GLY A 210 4.55 -5.02 10.32
N LEU A 211 4.90 -5.27 11.57
CA LEU A 211 5.75 -6.39 11.94
C LEU A 211 4.89 -7.46 12.62
N LEU A 212 5.05 -8.72 12.22
CA LEU A 212 4.50 -9.83 12.99
C LEU A 212 5.24 -9.95 14.32
N ASP A 213 4.49 -10.14 15.40
CA ASP A 213 5.03 -10.50 16.70
C ASP A 213 5.77 -11.86 16.61
N ASP A 214 6.95 -11.96 17.22
CA ASP A 214 7.82 -13.15 17.10
C ASP A 214 7.17 -14.41 17.67
N GLU A 215 6.57 -14.31 18.85
CA GLU A 215 6.05 -15.47 19.58
C GLU A 215 4.76 -15.98 18.97
N ARG A 216 3.89 -15.07 18.51
CA ARG A 216 2.54 -15.43 18.04
C ARG A 216 2.37 -15.31 16.55
N GLY A 217 2.82 -14.21 15.96
CA GLY A 217 2.59 -13.90 14.56
C GLY A 217 3.50 -14.71 13.65
N ARG A 218 4.82 -14.56 13.83
CA ARG A 218 5.84 -15.09 12.92
C ARG A 218 5.84 -16.62 12.87
N HIS A 219 5.87 -17.26 14.03
CA HIS A 219 5.85 -18.73 14.10
C HIS A 219 4.59 -19.33 13.46
N GLN A 220 3.41 -18.75 13.71
CA GLN A 220 2.16 -19.25 13.10
C GLN A 220 2.11 -18.99 11.60
N MET A 221 2.71 -17.90 11.13
CA MET A 221 2.82 -17.62 9.70
C MET A 221 3.74 -18.63 9.00
N GLU A 222 4.91 -18.93 9.59
CA GLU A 222 5.82 -19.95 9.08
C GLU A 222 5.18 -21.34 9.02
N GLU A 223 4.45 -21.76 10.07
CA GLU A 223 3.68 -23.01 10.05
C GLU A 223 2.61 -23.02 8.95
N TRP A 224 1.94 -21.89 8.75
CA TRP A 224 0.94 -21.74 7.71
C TRP A 224 1.58 -21.86 6.32
N GLU A 225 2.70 -21.20 6.09
CA GLU A 225 3.47 -21.23 4.85
C GLU A 225 3.96 -22.64 4.50
N GLN A 226 4.52 -23.35 5.49
CA GLN A 226 4.96 -24.75 5.35
C GLN A 226 3.83 -25.67 4.90
N ARG A 227 2.60 -25.38 5.29
CA ARG A 227 1.45 -26.22 4.99
C ARG A 227 0.70 -25.82 3.72
N TYR A 228 0.63 -24.53 3.41
CA TYR A 228 -0.30 -24.01 2.41
C TYR A 228 0.35 -23.23 1.27
N ALA A 229 1.64 -22.88 1.35
CA ALA A 229 2.31 -21.99 0.39
C ALA A 229 3.61 -22.54 -0.22
N GLN A 230 3.92 -23.82 0.04
CA GLN A 230 5.11 -24.49 -0.52
C GLN A 230 5.28 -24.36 -2.05
N PRO A 231 4.20 -24.42 -2.87
CA PRO A 231 4.34 -24.22 -4.31
C PRO A 231 4.89 -22.83 -4.69
N GLU A 232 4.58 -21.80 -3.91
CA GLU A 232 5.01 -20.41 -4.13
C GLU A 232 6.40 -20.11 -3.56
N LEU A 233 6.79 -20.85 -2.52
CA LEU A 233 8.11 -20.77 -1.89
C LEU A 233 9.19 -21.56 -2.62
N THR A 234 8.82 -22.38 -3.61
CA THR A 234 9.81 -23.14 -4.39
C THR A 234 10.39 -22.26 -5.48
N PRO A 235 11.73 -22.04 -5.53
CA PRO A 235 12.35 -21.28 -6.61
C PRO A 235 12.03 -21.94 -7.96
N LYS A 236 11.30 -21.23 -8.83
CA LYS A 236 11.09 -21.71 -10.20
C LYS A 236 12.43 -21.62 -10.95
N SER A 237 12.98 -22.77 -11.33
CA SER A 237 14.12 -22.90 -12.23
C SER A 237 13.82 -22.18 -13.55
N GLY A 238 14.28 -20.94 -13.68
CA GLY A 238 14.02 -20.09 -14.86
C GLY A 238 13.80 -18.61 -14.55
N LEU A 239 13.58 -18.24 -13.28
CA LEU A 239 13.50 -16.85 -12.83
C LEU A 239 14.84 -16.35 -12.25
N THR A 240 15.94 -16.60 -12.96
CA THR A 240 17.16 -15.83 -12.76
C THR A 240 17.09 -14.56 -13.60
N SER A 241 16.98 -13.43 -12.91
CA SER A 241 17.39 -12.07 -13.30
C SER A 241 17.79 -11.89 -14.78
N ARG A 242 16.92 -11.20 -15.53
CA ARG A 242 17.37 -10.34 -16.63
C ARG A 242 17.39 -8.90 -16.17
#